data_AF-K9YWH3-F1
#
_entry.id   AF-K9YWH3-F1
#
_cell.length_a   1.000
_cell.length_b   1.000
_cell.length_c   1.000
_cell.angle_alpha   90.00
_cell.angle_beta   90.00
_cell.angle_gamma   90.00
#
_symmetry.space_group_name_H-M   'P 1'
#
loop_
_entity.id
_entity.type
_entity.pdbx_description
1 polymer ?
#
loop_
_entity_poly.entity_id
_entity_poly.type
_entity_poly.pdbx_seq_one_letter_code
_entity_poly.pdbx_strand_id
1 'polypeptide(L)'
;MTSASFLLQQASSLLLYQSVLSDEIGQAFLDLLHRLHRNENRNDSLKSYSHLFRKLAEQNQTWQDYLVKKILNDENPFSQQVQWVSLEQLPSALVKAAASDLNSLRHLYECDSKTLSMWVKTSCQLNASPITWEMGFRDNSFLHETENWKSVLPELAAYYQTYGCGIFSRYQAFTWQHQQLVGISHPDPIKINEIVGYDWQKETLIKNTEFLLKGYSALNVLLYGTRGSGKSSLVKGLLNEYAANGLKLVEVPKSELRNLPLILEELRQQPQKFILFVDDLSFEEDDDSFKALKVVLEGSVTAKAQNVVVYATSNRRHLIREFFDDRPRPSDQDEVHAWDTVQEKLSFSDRFGLTLTFESPNQDTYLTIVHHLARLAHIPLSSEELEFRAKQWATRHNGRSGRSARQFIDFLQGELSSLR
;
A
#
# COMPACT_ATOMS: atom_id res chain seq x y z
N MET A 1 23.73 -29.56 -19.48
CA MET A 1 23.47 -28.34 -20.26
C MET A 1 21.99 -28.05 -20.18
N THR A 2 21.62 -26.84 -19.79
CA THR A 2 20.24 -26.35 -19.77
C THR A 2 19.68 -26.41 -21.19
N SER A 3 18.52 -27.05 -21.39
CA SER A 3 17.85 -27.16 -22.69
C SER A 3 16.37 -26.79 -22.56
N ALA A 4 15.71 -26.45 -23.65
CA ALA A 4 14.27 -26.14 -23.63
C ALA A 4 13.45 -27.30 -23.02
N SER A 5 13.78 -28.55 -23.37
CA SER A 5 13.12 -29.74 -22.80
C SER A 5 13.30 -29.87 -21.28
N PHE A 6 14.51 -29.58 -20.78
CA PHE A 6 14.81 -29.61 -19.35
C PHE A 6 14.02 -28.53 -18.61
N LEU A 7 13.96 -27.31 -19.14
CA LEU A 7 13.21 -26.21 -18.53
C LEU A 7 11.70 -26.48 -18.51
N LEU A 8 11.15 -27.06 -19.59
CA LEU A 8 9.75 -27.49 -19.60
C LEU A 8 9.46 -28.56 -18.54
N GLN A 9 10.38 -29.50 -18.33
CA GLN A 9 10.27 -30.49 -17.26
C GLN A 9 10.28 -29.82 -15.87
N GLN A 10 11.17 -28.84 -15.64
CA GLN A 10 11.22 -28.08 -14.39
C GLN A 10 9.93 -27.28 -14.14
N ALA A 11 9.39 -26.62 -15.17
CA ALA A 11 8.11 -25.91 -15.07
C ALA A 11 6.94 -26.87 -14.78
N SER A 12 6.94 -28.05 -15.40
CA SER A 12 5.88 -29.06 -15.21
C SER A 12 5.98 -29.78 -13.86
N SER A 13 7.13 -29.74 -13.19
CA SER A 13 7.34 -30.38 -11.88
C SER A 13 6.97 -29.50 -10.69
N LEU A 14 6.53 -28.25 -10.92
CA LEU A 14 6.12 -27.34 -9.85
C LEU A 14 4.91 -27.90 -9.09
N LEU A 15 4.96 -27.84 -7.76
CA LEU A 15 3.96 -28.39 -6.84
C LEU A 15 3.08 -27.32 -6.20
N LEU A 16 3.62 -26.12 -5.94
CA LEU A 16 2.96 -25.01 -5.25
C LEU A 16 2.94 -23.73 -6.10
N TYR A 17 4.02 -23.47 -6.84
CA TYR A 17 4.23 -22.20 -7.57
C TYR A 17 3.81 -22.27 -9.04
N GLN A 18 2.83 -23.10 -9.41
CA GLN A 18 2.40 -23.20 -10.82
C GLN A 18 1.83 -21.87 -11.34
N SER A 19 1.18 -21.10 -10.46
CA SER A 19 0.59 -19.80 -10.77
C SER A 19 1.61 -18.77 -11.24
N VAL A 20 2.89 -18.92 -10.87
CA VAL A 20 4.01 -18.06 -11.34
C VAL A 20 4.12 -18.01 -12.86
N LEU A 21 3.71 -19.08 -13.55
CA LEU A 21 3.79 -19.21 -15.01
C LEU A 21 2.42 -19.16 -15.69
N SER A 22 1.35 -18.89 -14.95
CA SER A 22 -0.03 -19.00 -15.45
C SER A 22 -0.52 -17.79 -16.26
N ASP A 23 0.12 -16.63 -16.12
CA ASP A 23 -0.27 -15.42 -16.83
C ASP A 23 0.28 -15.34 -18.26
N GLU A 24 -0.02 -14.26 -18.97
CA GLU A 24 0.39 -14.09 -20.37
C GLU A 24 1.91 -14.14 -20.59
N ILE A 25 2.73 -13.58 -19.68
CA ILE A 25 4.20 -13.59 -19.83
C ILE A 25 4.73 -15.00 -19.57
N GLY A 26 4.25 -15.64 -18.49
CA GLY A 26 4.62 -17.01 -18.16
C GLY A 26 4.26 -17.99 -19.27
N GLN A 27 3.05 -17.88 -19.82
CA GLN A 27 2.58 -18.70 -20.94
C GLN A 27 3.34 -18.40 -22.24
N ALA A 28 3.67 -17.13 -22.53
CA ALA A 28 4.50 -16.79 -23.69
C ALA A 28 5.91 -17.41 -23.61
N PHE A 29 6.50 -17.44 -22.41
CA PHE A 29 7.78 -18.10 -22.17
C PHE A 29 7.68 -19.61 -22.37
N LEU A 30 6.66 -20.26 -21.81
CA LEU A 30 6.44 -21.70 -21.99
C LEU A 30 6.15 -22.08 -23.45
N ASP A 31 5.35 -21.30 -24.17
CA ASP A 31 5.07 -21.50 -25.60
C ASP A 31 6.37 -21.47 -26.41
N LEU A 32 7.23 -20.48 -26.18
CA LEU A 32 8.54 -20.41 -26.83
C LEU A 32 9.38 -21.66 -26.54
N LEU A 33 9.45 -22.11 -25.28
CA LEU A 33 10.19 -23.33 -24.94
C LEU A 33 9.61 -24.58 -25.62
N HIS A 34 8.29 -24.71 -25.71
CA HIS A 34 7.64 -25.82 -26.40
C HIS A 34 8.01 -25.86 -27.89
N ARG A 35 7.96 -24.72 -28.58
CA ARG A 35 8.31 -24.62 -30.00
C ARG A 35 9.78 -24.93 -30.26
N LEU A 36 10.67 -24.40 -29.40
CA LEU A 36 12.10 -24.69 -29.44
C LEU A 36 12.40 -26.17 -29.18
N HIS A 37 11.69 -26.81 -28.26
CA HIS A 37 11.88 -28.24 -27.97
C HIS A 37 11.43 -29.14 -29.13
N ARG A 38 10.25 -28.87 -29.70
CA ARG A 38 9.66 -29.68 -30.78
C ARG A 38 10.29 -29.46 -32.15
N ASN A 39 11.16 -28.46 -32.29
CA ASN A 39 11.66 -27.98 -33.58
C ASN A 39 10.51 -27.69 -34.55
N GLU A 40 9.48 -26.98 -34.07
CA GLU A 40 8.34 -26.56 -34.89
C GLU A 40 8.77 -25.58 -36.00
N ASN A 41 7.83 -25.19 -36.85
CA ASN A 41 8.06 -24.25 -37.95
C ASN A 41 8.84 -23.01 -37.46
N ARG A 42 9.94 -22.68 -38.15
CA ARG A 42 10.85 -21.57 -37.82
C ARG A 42 10.09 -20.26 -37.63
N ASN A 43 9.09 -20.01 -38.47
CA ASN A 43 8.30 -18.79 -38.40
C ASN A 43 7.50 -18.70 -37.10
N ASP A 44 7.05 -19.82 -36.57
CA ASP A 44 6.24 -19.84 -35.36
C ASP A 44 7.10 -19.70 -34.10
N SER A 45 8.31 -20.29 -34.06
CA SER A 45 9.31 -20.02 -33.03
C SER A 45 9.76 -18.55 -32.99
N LEU A 46 9.85 -17.89 -34.16
CA LEU A 46 10.13 -16.45 -34.23
C LEU A 46 8.97 -15.61 -33.71
N LYS A 47 7.73 -15.95 -34.09
CA LYS A 47 6.54 -15.26 -33.58
C LYS A 47 6.39 -15.39 -32.07
N SER A 48 6.64 -16.57 -31.50
CA SER A 48 6.57 -16.77 -30.04
C SER A 48 7.66 -15.97 -29.32
N TYR A 49 8.88 -15.92 -29.87
CA TYR A 49 9.94 -15.05 -29.34
C TYR A 49 9.54 -13.58 -29.36
N SER A 50 9.03 -13.08 -30.50
CA SER A 50 8.55 -11.71 -30.62
C SER A 50 7.39 -11.41 -29.67
N HIS A 51 6.51 -12.39 -29.42
CA HIS A 51 5.41 -12.25 -28.47
C HIS A 51 5.93 -12.09 -27.03
N LEU A 52 6.85 -12.95 -26.58
CA LEU A 52 7.48 -12.84 -25.28
C LEU A 52 8.22 -11.50 -25.11
N PHE A 53 9.02 -11.12 -26.11
CA PHE A 53 9.73 -9.83 -26.11
C PHE A 53 8.76 -8.67 -25.93
N ARG A 54 7.68 -8.65 -26.71
CA ARG A 54 6.66 -7.60 -26.65
C ARG A 54 6.01 -7.53 -25.27
N LYS A 55 5.67 -8.68 -24.66
CA LYS A 55 5.02 -8.72 -23.35
C LYS A 55 5.92 -8.22 -22.22
N LEU A 56 7.20 -8.58 -22.24
CA LEU A 56 8.19 -8.06 -21.30
C LEU A 56 8.39 -6.54 -21.47
N ALA A 57 8.43 -6.07 -22.72
CA ALA A 57 8.54 -4.64 -23.04
C ALA A 57 7.32 -3.82 -22.63
N GLU A 58 6.10 -4.34 -22.83
CA GLU A 58 4.84 -3.68 -22.42
C GLU A 58 4.79 -3.42 -20.89
N GLN A 59 5.44 -4.28 -20.10
CA GLN A 59 5.48 -4.18 -18.64
C GLN A 59 6.74 -3.49 -18.10
N ASN A 60 7.66 -3.07 -18.98
CA ASN A 60 8.99 -2.58 -18.60
C ASN A 60 9.66 -3.47 -17.54
N GLN A 61 9.63 -4.80 -17.73
CA GLN A 61 10.24 -5.78 -16.81
C GLN A 61 11.14 -6.76 -17.57
N THR A 62 12.24 -7.21 -16.95
CA THR A 62 13.04 -8.32 -17.48
C THR A 62 12.37 -9.65 -17.12
N TRP A 63 12.76 -10.75 -17.78
CA TRP A 63 12.28 -12.09 -17.41
C TRP A 63 12.58 -12.41 -15.93
N GLN A 64 13.78 -12.05 -15.47
CA GLN A 64 14.23 -12.27 -14.10
C GLN A 64 13.40 -11.48 -13.08
N ASP A 65 13.19 -10.19 -13.32
CA ASP A 65 12.38 -9.35 -12.42
C ASP A 65 10.93 -9.83 -12.39
N TYR A 66 10.37 -10.17 -13.57
CA TYR A 66 9.04 -10.77 -13.69
C TYR A 66 8.93 -12.03 -12.82
N LEU A 67 9.86 -12.97 -12.95
CA LEU A 67 9.80 -14.25 -12.26
C LEU A 67 9.93 -14.09 -10.74
N VAL A 68 10.88 -13.26 -10.29
CA VAL A 68 11.06 -12.94 -8.87
C VAL A 68 9.81 -12.27 -8.30
N LYS A 69 9.26 -11.28 -9.01
CA LYS A 69 8.02 -10.61 -8.61
C LYS A 69 6.85 -11.57 -8.52
N LYS A 70 6.75 -12.55 -9.42
CA LYS A 70 5.69 -13.57 -9.35
C LYS A 70 5.84 -14.48 -8.15
N ILE A 71 7.05 -14.92 -7.82
CA ILE A 71 7.32 -15.73 -6.62
C ILE A 71 6.93 -14.94 -5.38
N LEU A 72 7.44 -13.72 -5.22
CA LEU A 72 7.17 -12.87 -4.06
C LEU A 72 5.68 -12.54 -3.89
N ASN A 73 4.90 -12.59 -4.97
CA ASN A 73 3.46 -12.29 -4.95
C ASN A 73 2.56 -13.53 -5.03
N ASP A 74 3.13 -14.72 -5.06
CA ASP A 74 2.39 -15.94 -5.29
C ASP A 74 1.52 -16.28 -4.07
N GLU A 75 0.28 -16.65 -4.35
CA GLU A 75 -0.67 -17.09 -3.34
C GLU A 75 -0.89 -18.60 -3.48
N ASN A 76 -0.27 -19.35 -2.58
CA ASN A 76 -0.29 -20.80 -2.57
C ASN A 76 -0.31 -21.31 -1.11
N PRO A 77 -0.51 -22.63 -0.88
CA PRO A 77 -0.60 -23.16 0.48
C PRO A 77 0.62 -22.87 1.37
N PHE A 78 1.83 -22.79 0.80
CA PHE A 78 3.03 -22.40 1.56
C PHE A 78 3.01 -20.93 1.93
N SER A 79 2.80 -20.03 0.96
CA SER A 79 2.80 -18.58 1.22
C SER A 79 1.65 -18.16 2.13
N GLN A 80 0.50 -18.83 2.09
CA GLN A 80 -0.62 -18.59 3.02
C GLN A 80 -0.32 -19.07 4.45
N GLN A 81 0.23 -20.27 4.63
CA GLN A 81 0.45 -20.82 5.97
C GLN A 81 1.66 -20.19 6.68
N VAL A 82 2.75 -19.93 5.96
CA VAL A 82 4.00 -19.41 6.54
C VAL A 82 3.84 -18.00 7.13
N GLN A 83 2.78 -17.29 6.74
CA GLN A 83 2.45 -15.99 7.31
C GLN A 83 2.03 -16.04 8.79
N TRP A 84 1.52 -17.19 9.24
CA TRP A 84 0.96 -17.36 10.58
C TRP A 84 1.87 -18.10 11.55
N VAL A 85 2.69 -18.99 11.03
CA VAL A 85 3.55 -19.86 11.82
C VAL A 85 4.98 -19.82 11.30
N SER A 86 5.94 -20.16 12.16
CA SER A 86 7.33 -20.21 11.73
C SER A 86 7.57 -21.36 10.75
N LEU A 87 8.64 -21.28 9.96
CA LEU A 87 8.99 -22.27 8.94
C LEU A 87 9.12 -23.68 9.55
N GLU A 88 9.59 -23.79 10.79
CA GLU A 88 9.79 -25.05 11.51
C GLU A 88 8.48 -25.71 11.95
N GLN A 89 7.40 -24.93 12.08
CA GLN A 89 6.08 -25.42 12.49
C GLN A 89 5.24 -25.90 11.30
N LEU A 90 5.65 -25.57 10.07
CA LEU A 90 4.95 -26.01 8.88
C LEU A 90 5.12 -27.52 8.63
N PRO A 91 4.15 -28.16 7.95
CA PRO A 91 4.31 -29.54 7.51
C PRO A 91 5.60 -29.72 6.69
N SER A 92 6.45 -30.68 7.07
CA SER A 92 7.74 -30.89 6.41
C SER A 92 7.63 -31.16 4.90
N ALA A 93 6.53 -31.77 4.45
CA ALA A 93 6.24 -31.97 3.03
C ALA A 93 6.02 -30.65 2.28
N LEU A 94 5.34 -29.68 2.91
CA LEU A 94 5.07 -28.36 2.33
C LEU A 94 6.37 -27.56 2.19
N VAL A 95 7.22 -27.57 3.22
CA VAL A 95 8.54 -26.91 3.19
C VAL A 95 9.44 -27.52 2.11
N LYS A 96 9.46 -28.86 2.00
CA LYS A 96 10.22 -29.56 0.96
C LYS A 96 9.69 -29.27 -0.45
N ALA A 97 8.37 -29.17 -0.62
CA ALA A 97 7.75 -28.81 -1.89
C ALA A 97 8.14 -27.39 -2.31
N ALA A 98 8.06 -26.40 -1.41
CA ALA A 98 8.48 -25.03 -1.68
C ALA A 98 9.98 -24.97 -2.06
N ALA A 99 10.85 -25.66 -1.32
CA ALA A 99 12.28 -25.73 -1.66
C ALA A 99 12.53 -26.40 -3.02
N SER A 100 11.78 -27.44 -3.36
CA SER A 100 11.88 -28.11 -4.67
C SER A 100 11.48 -27.17 -5.80
N ASP A 101 10.33 -26.51 -5.66
CA ASP A 101 9.82 -25.55 -6.64
C ASP A 101 10.78 -24.39 -6.85
N LEU A 102 11.31 -23.79 -5.78
CA LEU A 102 12.30 -22.72 -5.88
C LEU A 102 13.54 -23.16 -6.68
N ASN A 103 13.97 -24.41 -6.55
CA ASN A 103 15.07 -24.94 -7.35
C ASN A 103 14.70 -25.09 -8.82
N SER A 104 13.49 -25.56 -9.12
CA SER A 104 12.98 -25.66 -10.49
C SER A 104 12.84 -24.27 -11.13
N LEU A 105 12.29 -23.30 -10.40
CA LEU A 105 12.17 -21.91 -10.84
C LEU A 105 13.53 -21.24 -11.01
N ARG A 106 14.54 -21.59 -10.20
CA ARG A 106 15.91 -21.11 -10.38
C ARG A 106 16.48 -21.50 -11.75
N HIS A 107 16.22 -22.71 -12.23
CA HIS A 107 16.64 -23.10 -13.57
C HIS A 107 15.93 -22.29 -14.67
N LEU A 108 14.65 -21.94 -14.48
CA LEU A 108 13.94 -21.04 -15.39
C LEU A 108 14.51 -19.61 -15.35
N TYR A 109 14.87 -19.13 -14.16
CA TYR A 109 15.49 -17.81 -13.94
C TYR A 109 16.83 -17.68 -14.68
N GLU A 110 17.65 -18.74 -14.67
CA GLU A 110 18.95 -18.79 -15.36
C GLU A 110 18.83 -18.71 -16.88
N CYS A 111 17.67 -19.03 -17.45
CA CYS A 111 17.40 -18.88 -18.86
C CYS A 111 17.11 -17.41 -19.21
N ASP A 112 18.16 -16.62 -19.34
CA ASP A 112 18.07 -15.21 -19.67
C ASP A 112 17.70 -14.95 -21.15
N SER A 113 17.37 -13.69 -21.46
CA SER A 113 17.04 -13.25 -22.83
C SER A 113 18.13 -13.60 -23.84
N LYS A 114 19.42 -13.59 -23.44
CA LYS A 114 20.56 -13.93 -24.30
C LYS A 114 20.56 -15.40 -24.67
N THR A 115 20.31 -16.27 -23.69
CA THR A 115 20.20 -17.71 -23.88
C THR A 115 19.04 -18.04 -24.81
N LEU A 116 17.86 -17.46 -24.58
CA LEU A 116 16.69 -17.64 -25.45
C LEU A 116 16.97 -17.16 -26.88
N SER A 117 17.56 -15.97 -27.03
CA SER A 117 17.93 -15.43 -28.34
C SER A 117 18.90 -16.35 -29.10
N MET A 118 19.89 -16.90 -28.40
CA MET A 118 20.83 -17.86 -28.98
C MET A 118 20.14 -19.16 -29.41
N TRP A 119 19.20 -19.68 -28.61
CA TRP A 119 18.41 -20.87 -28.97
C TRP A 119 17.53 -20.62 -30.19
N VAL A 120 16.87 -19.46 -30.28
CA VAL A 120 16.07 -19.06 -31.43
C VAL A 120 16.93 -18.92 -32.68
N LYS A 121 18.11 -18.28 -32.57
CA LYS A 121 19.07 -18.18 -33.68
C LYS A 121 19.41 -19.56 -34.24
N THR A 122 19.79 -20.49 -33.36
CA THR A 122 20.22 -21.83 -33.75
C THR A 122 19.05 -22.64 -34.33
N SER A 123 17.90 -22.67 -33.66
CA SER A 123 16.72 -23.43 -34.09
C SER A 123 16.14 -22.90 -35.42
N CYS A 124 16.13 -21.58 -35.61
CA CYS A 124 15.60 -20.94 -36.81
C CYS A 124 16.65 -20.72 -37.92
N GLN A 125 17.92 -21.07 -37.68
CA GLN A 125 19.04 -20.86 -38.61
C GLN A 125 19.19 -19.41 -39.07
N LEU A 126 19.12 -18.46 -38.12
CA LEU A 126 19.27 -17.04 -38.42
C LEU A 126 20.73 -16.64 -38.57
N ASN A 127 21.00 -15.67 -39.45
CA ASN A 127 22.34 -15.08 -39.64
C ASN A 127 22.83 -14.35 -38.38
N ALA A 128 21.93 -13.66 -37.68
CA ALA A 128 22.20 -12.91 -36.46
C ALA A 128 21.23 -13.31 -35.34
N SER A 129 21.66 -13.13 -34.09
CA SER A 129 20.79 -13.36 -32.93
C SER A 129 19.68 -12.30 -32.88
N PRO A 130 18.42 -12.68 -32.60
CA PRO A 130 17.37 -11.72 -32.30
C PRO A 130 17.77 -10.76 -31.18
N ILE A 131 17.26 -9.53 -31.24
CA ILE A 131 17.50 -8.52 -30.20
C ILE A 131 16.93 -9.01 -28.87
N THR A 132 17.70 -8.85 -27.80
CA THR A 132 17.31 -9.18 -26.43
C THR A 132 16.61 -8.00 -25.76
N TRP A 133 15.60 -8.28 -24.94
CA TRP A 133 15.05 -7.29 -24.03
C TRP A 133 15.91 -7.26 -22.77
N GLU A 134 16.59 -6.13 -22.55
CA GLU A 134 17.47 -5.87 -21.43
C GLU A 134 17.17 -4.49 -20.86
N MET A 135 17.26 -4.34 -19.55
CA MET A 135 17.15 -3.05 -18.86
C MET A 135 18.40 -2.77 -18.05
N GLY A 136 18.76 -1.50 -17.95
CA GLY A 136 19.94 -1.03 -17.23
C GLY A 136 19.80 -1.05 -15.70
N PHE A 137 18.62 -1.46 -15.19
CA PHE A 137 18.31 -1.58 -13.79
C PHE A 137 17.61 -2.92 -13.54
N ARG A 138 17.88 -3.51 -12.37
CA ARG A 138 17.27 -4.74 -11.86
C ARG A 138 16.65 -4.41 -10.50
N ASP A 139 15.49 -4.98 -10.21
CA ASP A 139 14.86 -4.79 -8.91
C ASP A 139 15.76 -5.34 -7.79
N ASN A 140 15.70 -4.72 -6.62
CA ASN A 140 16.45 -5.19 -5.46
C ASN A 140 15.69 -6.35 -4.78
N SER A 141 16.26 -7.55 -4.81
CA SER A 141 15.69 -8.73 -4.14
C SER A 141 16.78 -9.74 -3.79
N PHE A 142 16.66 -10.35 -2.61
CA PHE A 142 17.54 -11.43 -2.16
C PHE A 142 17.56 -12.62 -3.15
N LEU A 143 16.50 -12.83 -3.95
CA LEU A 143 16.46 -13.87 -4.98
C LEU A 143 17.40 -13.58 -6.17
N HIS A 144 17.74 -12.32 -6.43
CA HIS A 144 18.71 -11.96 -7.47
C HIS A 144 20.16 -12.13 -7.02
N GLU A 145 20.40 -12.19 -5.70
CA GLU A 145 21.73 -12.17 -5.10
C GLU A 145 22.32 -13.57 -4.87
N THR A 146 21.50 -14.62 -4.95
CA THR A 146 21.92 -16.01 -4.69
C THR A 146 21.67 -16.93 -5.88
N GLU A 147 22.57 -17.90 -6.04
CA GLU A 147 22.40 -19.02 -6.98
C GLU A 147 21.62 -20.18 -6.35
N ASN A 148 21.59 -20.28 -5.02
CA ASN A 148 20.92 -21.35 -4.30
C ASN A 148 19.58 -20.87 -3.72
N TRP A 149 18.52 -20.97 -4.51
CA TRP A 149 17.20 -20.53 -4.05
C TRP A 149 16.60 -21.40 -2.94
N LYS A 150 17.12 -22.62 -2.72
CA LYS A 150 16.69 -23.44 -1.56
C LYS A 150 17.13 -22.83 -0.24
N SER A 151 18.31 -22.20 -0.20
CA SER A 151 18.85 -21.65 1.04
C SER A 151 18.14 -20.38 1.48
N VAL A 152 17.43 -19.69 0.58
CA VAL A 152 16.71 -18.44 0.89
C VAL A 152 15.24 -18.64 1.27
N LEU A 153 14.85 -19.88 1.55
CA LEU A 153 13.51 -20.18 2.02
C LEU A 153 13.14 -19.46 3.33
N PRO A 154 14.05 -19.29 4.31
CA PRO A 154 13.79 -18.48 5.51
C PRO A 154 13.52 -17.00 5.19
N GLU A 155 14.28 -16.41 4.27
CA GLU A 155 14.12 -15.03 3.81
C GLU A 155 12.79 -14.86 3.06
N LEU A 156 12.41 -15.83 2.24
CA LEU A 156 11.11 -15.86 1.56
C LEU A 156 9.94 -16.00 2.55
N ALA A 157 10.09 -16.85 3.57
CA ALA A 157 9.12 -16.98 4.65
C ALA A 157 8.94 -15.64 5.41
N ALA A 158 10.05 -14.99 5.79
CA ALA A 158 10.04 -13.68 6.43
C ALA A 158 9.42 -12.59 5.55
N TYR A 159 9.66 -12.65 4.24
CA TYR A 159 9.03 -11.77 3.26
C TYR A 159 7.50 -11.91 3.29
N TYR A 160 6.97 -13.14 3.18
CA TYR A 160 5.52 -13.35 3.22
C TYR A 160 4.92 -12.95 4.57
N GLN A 161 5.58 -13.25 5.70
CA GLN A 161 5.12 -12.81 7.02
C GLN A 161 4.97 -11.29 7.11
N THR A 162 5.94 -10.55 6.55
CA THR A 162 5.96 -9.08 6.60
C THR A 162 4.98 -8.45 5.61
N TYR A 163 5.02 -8.87 4.34
CA TYR A 163 4.31 -8.18 3.26
C TYR A 163 2.98 -8.84 2.89
N GLY A 164 2.76 -10.08 3.28
CA GLY A 164 1.62 -10.90 2.89
C GLY A 164 1.89 -11.68 1.60
N CYS A 165 0.83 -12.22 0.99
CA CYS A 165 0.83 -12.83 -0.34
C CYS A 165 -0.27 -12.23 -1.23
N GLY A 166 -0.34 -12.62 -2.50
CA GLY A 166 -1.43 -12.23 -3.39
C GLY A 166 -1.52 -10.71 -3.58
N ILE A 167 -2.68 -10.12 -3.32
CA ILE A 167 -2.86 -8.65 -3.40
C ILE A 167 -2.09 -7.90 -2.31
N PHE A 168 -1.88 -8.53 -1.15
CA PHE A 168 -1.24 -7.89 -0.01
C PHE A 168 0.26 -7.71 -0.21
N SER A 169 0.96 -8.66 -0.83
CA SER A 169 2.37 -8.46 -1.18
C SER A 169 2.58 -7.42 -2.30
N ARG A 170 1.57 -7.24 -3.18
CA ARG A 170 1.64 -6.33 -4.33
C ARG A 170 1.44 -4.87 -3.94
N TYR A 171 0.61 -4.61 -2.93
CA TYR A 171 0.17 -3.27 -2.58
C TYR A 171 0.29 -3.01 -1.08
N GLN A 172 0.67 -1.77 -0.75
CA GLN A 172 0.76 -1.29 0.64
C GLN A 172 -0.48 -0.45 1.01
N ALA A 173 -1.11 0.18 0.02
CA ALA A 173 -2.34 0.94 0.17
C ALA A 173 -3.48 0.27 -0.62
N PHE A 174 -4.68 0.37 -0.07
CA PHE A 174 -5.90 -0.18 -0.62
C PHE A 174 -7.04 0.83 -0.49
N THR A 175 -8.05 0.69 -1.32
CA THR A 175 -9.34 1.36 -1.16
C THR A 175 -10.45 0.32 -1.26
N TRP A 176 -11.54 0.54 -0.54
CA TRP A 176 -12.74 -0.29 -0.70
C TRP A 176 -13.61 0.25 -1.82
N GLN A 177 -13.80 -0.54 -2.88
CA GLN A 177 -14.63 -0.19 -4.04
C GLN A 177 -15.30 -1.44 -4.60
N HIS A 178 -16.54 -1.30 -5.06
CA HIS A 178 -17.30 -2.41 -5.67
C HIS A 178 -17.33 -3.68 -4.79
N GLN A 179 -17.45 -3.51 -3.46
CA GLN A 179 -17.48 -4.60 -2.47
C GLN A 179 -16.21 -5.46 -2.41
N GLN A 180 -15.05 -4.90 -2.75
CA GLN A 180 -13.77 -5.59 -2.66
C GLN A 180 -12.63 -4.61 -2.30
N LEU A 181 -11.54 -5.16 -1.74
CA LEU A 181 -10.29 -4.44 -1.57
C LEU A 181 -9.58 -4.28 -2.92
N VAL A 182 -9.35 -3.04 -3.32
CA VAL A 182 -8.61 -2.70 -4.54
C VAL A 182 -7.27 -2.07 -4.17
N GLY A 183 -6.18 -2.62 -4.70
CA GLY A 183 -4.82 -2.11 -4.45
C GLY A 183 -4.55 -0.78 -5.14
N ILE A 184 -3.82 0.11 -4.47
CA ILE A 184 -3.39 1.42 -4.98
C ILE A 184 -1.92 1.32 -5.38
N SER A 185 -1.62 1.40 -6.68
CA SER A 185 -0.26 1.27 -7.22
C SER A 185 0.67 2.44 -6.89
N HIS A 186 0.10 3.64 -6.72
CA HIS A 186 0.85 4.88 -6.52
C HIS A 186 0.25 5.67 -5.34
N PRO A 187 0.47 5.23 -4.10
CA PRO A 187 0.07 6.00 -2.94
C PRO A 187 0.82 7.35 -2.88
N ASP A 188 0.22 8.31 -2.19
CA ASP A 188 0.80 9.63 -1.96
C ASP A 188 2.16 9.49 -1.24
N PRO A 189 3.28 10.00 -1.80
CA PRO A 189 4.63 9.79 -1.27
C PRO A 189 4.97 10.68 -0.06
N ILE A 190 4.00 11.41 0.48
CA ILE A 190 4.19 12.34 1.60
C ILE A 190 4.90 11.69 2.79
N LYS A 191 5.93 12.36 3.31
CA LYS A 191 6.68 11.90 4.48
C LYS A 191 6.19 12.57 5.76
N ILE A 192 6.27 11.86 6.88
CA ILE A 192 5.89 12.40 8.19
C ILE A 192 6.69 13.67 8.52
N ASN A 193 7.97 13.71 8.12
CA ASN A 193 8.85 14.85 8.36
C ASN A 193 8.45 16.12 7.58
N GLU A 194 7.56 16.05 6.59
CA GLU A 194 7.01 17.21 5.89
C GLU A 194 5.91 17.92 6.70
N ILE A 195 5.41 17.28 7.76
CA ILE A 195 4.31 17.78 8.59
C ILE A 195 4.92 18.40 9.86
N VAL A 196 4.88 19.73 9.95
CA VAL A 196 5.56 20.51 10.99
C VAL A 196 4.54 21.23 11.88
N GLY A 197 4.88 21.40 13.16
CA GLY A 197 4.07 22.17 14.13
C GLY A 197 3.09 21.34 14.97
N TYR A 198 3.05 20.03 14.78
CA TYR A 198 2.15 19.12 15.50
C TYR A 198 2.93 17.96 16.15
N ASP A 199 4.07 18.27 16.79
CA ASP A 199 5.02 17.25 17.23
C ASP A 199 4.42 16.26 18.25
N TRP A 200 3.66 16.75 19.23
CA TRP A 200 2.98 15.88 20.18
C TRP A 200 1.94 14.96 19.52
N GLN A 201 1.14 15.48 18.58
CA GLN A 201 0.15 14.70 17.84
C GLN A 201 0.84 13.63 16.98
N LYS A 202 1.94 13.99 16.31
CA LYS A 202 2.75 13.07 15.51
C LYS A 202 3.34 11.97 16.37
N GLU A 203 4.04 12.30 17.45
CA GLU A 203 4.65 11.33 18.35
C GLU A 203 3.63 10.37 18.95
N THR A 204 2.46 10.89 19.35
CA THR A 204 1.37 10.07 19.89
C THR A 204 0.83 9.09 18.84
N LEU A 205 0.60 9.57 17.60
CA LEU A 205 0.09 8.74 16.51
C LEU A 205 1.12 7.68 16.06
N ILE A 206 2.40 8.06 15.99
CA ILE A 206 3.53 7.15 15.71
C ILE A 206 3.55 6.04 16.76
N LYS A 207 3.58 6.40 18.04
CA LYS A 207 3.63 5.43 19.14
C LYS A 207 2.46 4.45 19.12
N ASN A 208 1.24 4.93 18.84
CA ASN A 208 0.06 4.08 18.71
C ASN A 208 0.17 3.10 17.52
N THR A 209 0.75 3.57 16.41
CA THR A 209 0.98 2.75 15.21
C THR A 209 2.07 1.69 15.46
N GLU A 210 3.12 2.03 16.19
CA GLU A 210 4.14 1.06 16.61
C GLU A 210 3.60 -0.01 17.56
N PHE A 211 2.62 0.33 18.41
CA PHE A 211 1.93 -0.67 19.23
C PHE A 211 1.18 -1.68 18.35
N LEU A 212 0.45 -1.21 17.33
CA LEU A 212 -0.20 -2.08 16.36
C LEU A 212 0.80 -3.02 15.67
N LEU A 213 1.93 -2.48 15.20
CA LEU A 213 2.99 -3.23 14.52
C LEU A 213 3.61 -4.31 15.41
N LYS A 214 3.78 -4.02 16.70
CA LYS A 214 4.28 -4.97 17.70
C LYS A 214 3.23 -5.98 18.17
N GLY A 215 1.99 -5.89 17.65
CA GLY A 215 0.88 -6.78 18.04
C GLY A 215 0.23 -6.43 19.38
N TYR A 216 0.52 -5.26 19.95
CA TYR A 216 -0.17 -4.73 21.13
C TYR A 216 -1.50 -4.08 20.74
N SER A 217 -2.38 -3.88 21.73
CA SER A 217 -3.64 -3.17 21.50
C SER A 217 -3.37 -1.70 21.14
N ALA A 218 -3.72 -1.32 19.92
CA ALA A 218 -3.75 0.07 19.46
C ALA A 218 -5.15 0.68 19.62
N LEU A 219 -5.16 1.99 19.83
CA LEU A 219 -6.38 2.78 20.04
C LEU A 219 -6.88 3.32 18.70
N ASN A 220 -8.20 3.31 18.50
CA ASN A 220 -8.83 4.01 17.38
C ASN A 220 -8.62 5.52 17.58
N VAL A 221 -8.28 6.24 16.50
CA VAL A 221 -7.86 7.64 16.58
C VAL A 221 -8.79 8.55 15.79
N LEU A 222 -9.25 9.63 16.42
CA LEU A 222 -9.90 10.76 15.76
C LEU A 222 -8.92 11.93 15.66
N LEU A 223 -8.53 12.29 14.43
CA LEU A 223 -7.76 13.50 14.14
C LEU A 223 -8.74 14.59 13.75
N TYR A 224 -8.98 15.57 14.61
CA TYR A 224 -9.90 16.67 14.30
C TYR A 224 -9.19 18.02 14.30
N GLY A 225 -9.66 18.94 13.47
CA GLY A 225 -9.03 20.26 13.37
C GLY A 225 -9.31 20.94 12.04
N THR A 226 -8.65 22.06 11.77
CA THR A 226 -8.97 22.86 10.59
C THR A 226 -8.55 22.20 9.28
N ARG A 227 -9.16 22.63 8.17
CA ARG A 227 -8.83 22.12 6.83
C ARG A 227 -7.41 22.52 6.46
N GLY A 228 -6.65 21.58 5.88
CA GLY A 228 -5.28 21.84 5.43
C GLY A 228 -4.22 21.84 6.54
N SER A 229 -4.54 21.40 7.76
CA SER A 229 -3.57 21.23 8.86
C SER A 229 -2.70 19.96 8.76
N GLY A 230 -2.95 19.09 7.78
CA GLY A 230 -2.12 17.89 7.54
C GLY A 230 -2.59 16.61 8.23
N LYS A 231 -3.83 16.54 8.73
CA LYS A 231 -4.41 15.34 9.36
C LYS A 231 -4.33 14.10 8.47
N SER A 232 -4.87 14.18 7.25
CA SER A 232 -4.88 13.08 6.28
C SER A 232 -3.46 12.76 5.79
N SER A 233 -2.67 13.80 5.55
CA SER A 233 -1.25 13.70 5.21
C SER A 233 -0.46 12.93 6.26
N LEU A 234 -0.77 13.09 7.55
CA LEU A 234 -0.06 12.41 8.62
C LEU A 234 -0.34 10.91 8.61
N VAL A 235 -1.60 10.51 8.40
CA VAL A 235 -1.95 9.09 8.27
C VAL A 235 -1.30 8.46 7.04
N LYS A 236 -1.29 9.17 5.90
CA LYS A 236 -0.59 8.72 4.69
C LYS A 236 0.94 8.63 4.91
N GLY A 237 1.52 9.56 5.65
CA GLY A 237 2.93 9.53 6.03
C GLY A 237 3.31 8.32 6.86
N LEU A 238 2.42 7.84 7.75
CA LEU A 238 2.65 6.60 8.50
C LEU A 238 2.81 5.38 7.60
N LEU A 239 2.03 5.29 6.52
CA LEU A 239 2.19 4.21 5.55
C LEU A 239 3.61 4.24 4.97
N ASN A 240 4.06 5.40 4.51
CA ASN A 240 5.38 5.52 3.88
C ASN A 240 6.53 5.25 4.86
N GLU A 241 6.35 5.57 6.14
CA GLU A 241 7.34 5.27 7.19
C GLU A 241 7.40 3.77 7.52
N TYR A 242 6.24 3.11 7.63
CA TYR A 242 6.14 1.76 8.21
C TYR A 242 5.71 0.66 7.24
N ALA A 243 5.56 0.94 5.95
CA ALA A 243 5.21 -0.08 4.96
C ALA A 243 6.26 -1.21 4.90
N ALA A 244 7.53 -0.88 5.09
CA ALA A 244 8.61 -1.86 5.18
C ALA A 244 8.49 -2.77 6.43
N ASN A 245 7.76 -2.34 7.45
CA ASN A 245 7.46 -3.12 8.66
C ASN A 245 6.13 -3.88 8.56
N GLY A 246 5.49 -3.93 7.39
CA GLY A 246 4.24 -4.65 7.16
C GLY A 246 2.97 -3.84 7.46
N LEU A 247 3.06 -2.52 7.65
CA LEU A 247 1.89 -1.66 7.75
C LEU A 247 1.17 -1.57 6.40
N LYS A 248 -0.15 -1.65 6.44
CA LYS A 248 -1.03 -1.44 5.29
C LYS A 248 -2.07 -0.38 5.61
N LEU A 249 -2.42 0.42 4.60
CA LEU A 249 -3.43 1.45 4.72
C LEU A 249 -4.64 1.08 3.86
N VAL A 250 -5.84 1.10 4.43
CA VAL A 250 -7.09 0.82 3.73
C VAL A 250 -7.96 2.05 3.83
N GLU A 251 -8.07 2.81 2.73
CA GLU A 251 -8.95 3.96 2.64
C GLU A 251 -10.40 3.50 2.44
N VAL A 252 -11.27 3.93 3.34
CA VAL A 252 -12.71 3.67 3.26
C VAL A 252 -13.42 4.97 2.93
N PRO A 253 -13.91 5.14 1.68
CA PRO A 253 -14.69 6.31 1.31
C PRO A 253 -15.92 6.46 2.20
N LYS A 254 -16.38 7.70 2.43
CA LYS A 254 -17.58 7.96 3.23
C LYS A 254 -18.81 7.18 2.75
N SER A 255 -18.99 7.04 1.43
CA SER A 255 -20.09 6.27 0.82
C SER A 255 -20.05 4.77 1.12
N GLU A 256 -18.91 4.25 1.55
CA GLU A 256 -18.65 2.84 1.78
C GLU A 256 -18.59 2.48 3.27
N LEU A 257 -18.82 3.43 4.18
CA LEU A 257 -18.72 3.21 5.63
C LEU A 257 -19.68 2.14 6.16
N ARG A 258 -20.84 1.96 5.53
CA ARG A 258 -21.77 0.86 5.82
C ARG A 258 -21.13 -0.54 5.69
N ASN A 259 -20.07 -0.66 4.87
CA ASN A 259 -19.36 -1.91 4.61
C ASN A 259 -18.21 -2.15 5.60
N LEU A 260 -17.95 -1.25 6.56
CA LEU A 260 -16.88 -1.41 7.56
C LEU A 260 -16.86 -2.77 8.25
N PRO A 261 -18.00 -3.36 8.69
CA PRO A 261 -17.99 -4.69 9.28
C PRO A 261 -17.47 -5.78 8.32
N LEU A 262 -17.86 -5.72 7.04
CA LEU A 262 -17.40 -6.67 6.02
C LEU A 262 -15.89 -6.52 5.77
N ILE A 263 -15.41 -5.28 5.65
CA ILE A 263 -13.99 -4.98 5.48
C ILE A 263 -13.18 -5.55 6.66
N LEU A 264 -13.68 -5.35 7.89
CA LEU A 264 -13.02 -5.88 9.09
C LEU A 264 -12.93 -7.39 9.13
N GLU A 265 -13.98 -8.10 8.71
CA GLU A 265 -13.94 -9.57 8.65
C GLU A 265 -12.90 -10.06 7.65
N GLU A 266 -12.77 -9.42 6.48
CA GLU A 266 -11.73 -9.76 5.50
C GLU A 266 -10.32 -9.51 6.05
N LEU A 267 -10.10 -8.36 6.69
CA LEU A 267 -8.79 -7.99 7.22
C LEU A 267 -8.38 -8.79 8.46
N ARG A 268 -9.34 -9.23 9.29
CA ARG A 268 -9.04 -10.05 10.49
C ARG A 268 -8.45 -11.42 10.10
N GLN A 269 -8.75 -11.92 8.90
CA GLN A 269 -8.19 -13.16 8.37
C GLN A 269 -6.76 -13.02 7.82
N GLN A 270 -6.13 -11.86 8.01
CA GLN A 270 -4.77 -11.58 7.55
C GLN A 270 -3.85 -11.28 8.75
N PRO A 271 -2.57 -11.69 8.73
CA PRO A 271 -1.66 -11.43 9.85
C PRO A 271 -1.05 -10.02 9.82
N GLN A 272 -1.02 -9.37 8.65
CA GLN A 272 -0.51 -8.01 8.49
C GLN A 272 -1.34 -6.98 9.27
N LYS A 273 -0.77 -5.79 9.44
CA LYS A 273 -1.33 -4.74 10.28
C LYS A 273 -1.95 -3.65 9.43
N PHE A 274 -3.20 -3.30 9.73
CA PHE A 274 -4.00 -2.41 8.91
C PHE A 274 -4.44 -1.16 9.68
N ILE A 275 -4.26 -0.01 9.06
CA ILE A 275 -5.00 1.20 9.41
C ILE A 275 -6.19 1.30 8.46
N LEU A 276 -7.40 1.21 9.00
CA LEU A 276 -8.62 1.63 8.31
C LEU A 276 -8.73 3.15 8.40
N PHE A 277 -8.56 3.80 7.27
CA PHE A 277 -8.52 5.25 7.17
C PHE A 277 -9.83 5.81 6.62
N VAL A 278 -10.46 6.69 7.40
CA VAL A 278 -11.68 7.40 6.99
C VAL A 278 -11.40 8.90 6.95
N ASP A 279 -11.40 9.47 5.74
CA ASP A 279 -11.11 10.90 5.56
C ASP A 279 -12.39 11.77 5.64
N ASP A 280 -12.27 12.97 6.23
CA ASP A 280 -13.33 13.96 6.43
C ASP A 280 -14.65 13.37 6.98
N LEU A 281 -14.53 12.57 8.04
CA LEU A 281 -15.64 11.98 8.75
C LEU A 281 -16.58 13.07 9.29
N SER A 282 -17.83 12.99 8.85
CA SER A 282 -18.93 13.80 9.33
C SER A 282 -20.22 13.09 9.00
N PHE A 283 -21.24 13.20 9.84
CA PHE A 283 -22.53 12.54 9.65
C PHE A 283 -23.65 13.56 9.46
N GLU A 284 -24.62 13.17 8.65
CA GLU A 284 -25.95 13.80 8.61
C GLU A 284 -26.91 12.94 9.46
N GLU A 285 -28.12 13.42 9.74
CA GLU A 285 -29.07 12.65 10.55
C GLU A 285 -29.47 11.33 9.88
N ASP A 286 -29.62 10.27 10.69
CA ASP A 286 -30.00 8.91 10.27
C ASP A 286 -29.09 8.20 9.26
N ASP A 287 -27.77 8.30 9.47
CA ASP A 287 -26.78 7.63 8.63
C ASP A 287 -26.53 6.17 9.07
N ASP A 288 -26.81 5.19 8.21
CA ASP A 288 -26.41 3.78 8.43
C ASP A 288 -24.88 3.64 8.60
N SER A 289 -24.11 4.56 8.03
CA SER A 289 -22.66 4.66 8.23
C SER A 289 -22.29 4.95 9.69
N PHE A 290 -23.11 5.73 10.40
CA PHE A 290 -22.90 6.03 11.82
C PHE A 290 -23.06 4.76 12.65
N LYS A 291 -24.13 3.98 12.39
CA LYS A 291 -24.36 2.69 13.06
C LYS A 291 -23.22 1.72 12.80
N ALA A 292 -22.78 1.60 11.55
CA ALA A 292 -21.67 0.72 11.17
C ALA A 292 -20.38 1.10 11.92
N LEU A 293 -19.99 2.39 11.91
CA LEU A 293 -18.79 2.83 12.61
C LEU A 293 -18.92 2.69 14.14
N LYS A 294 -20.11 2.95 14.71
CA LYS A 294 -20.38 2.74 16.15
C LYS A 294 -20.07 1.31 16.57
N VAL A 295 -20.62 0.32 15.85
CA VAL A 295 -20.42 -1.10 16.12
C VAL A 295 -18.93 -1.48 16.08
N VAL A 296 -18.18 -0.88 15.15
CA VAL A 296 -16.73 -1.11 15.03
C VAL A 296 -15.95 -0.52 16.20
N LEU A 297 -16.32 0.69 16.66
CA LEU A 297 -15.61 1.36 17.75
C LEU A 297 -15.93 0.78 19.12
N GLU A 298 -17.20 0.45 19.39
CA GLU A 298 -17.64 -0.17 20.65
C GLU A 298 -17.27 -1.67 20.73
N GLY A 299 -17.04 -2.29 19.58
CA GLY A 299 -16.96 -3.74 19.46
C GLY A 299 -18.35 -4.36 19.36
N SER A 300 -18.48 -5.39 18.52
CA SER A 300 -19.67 -6.23 18.50
C SER A 300 -19.49 -7.43 19.44
N VAL A 301 -20.43 -8.38 19.43
CA VAL A 301 -20.23 -9.70 20.08
C VAL A 301 -18.95 -10.41 19.58
N THR A 302 -18.49 -10.08 18.37
CA THR A 302 -17.22 -10.60 17.83
C THR A 302 -16.01 -9.90 18.44
N ALA A 303 -14.96 -10.67 18.74
CA ALA A 303 -13.73 -10.14 19.31
C ALA A 303 -13.10 -9.05 18.42
N LYS A 304 -12.58 -7.98 19.04
CA LYS A 304 -11.87 -6.90 18.31
C LYS A 304 -10.75 -7.47 17.45
N ALA A 305 -10.67 -7.06 16.18
CA ALA A 305 -9.57 -7.43 15.30
C ALA A 305 -8.25 -6.84 15.83
N GLN A 306 -7.34 -7.68 16.30
CA GLN A 306 -6.09 -7.23 16.95
C GLN A 306 -5.10 -6.62 15.96
N ASN A 307 -5.28 -6.87 14.67
CA ASN A 307 -4.42 -6.42 13.59
C ASN A 307 -4.98 -5.19 12.84
N VAL A 308 -6.11 -4.62 13.29
CA VAL A 308 -6.76 -3.48 12.64
C VAL A 308 -7.01 -2.34 13.61
N VAL A 309 -6.75 -1.11 13.19
CA VAL A 309 -7.09 0.12 13.91
C VAL A 309 -7.82 1.10 13.00
N VAL A 310 -8.77 1.86 13.52
CA VAL A 310 -9.51 2.88 12.77
C VAL A 310 -8.92 4.27 13.04
N TYR A 311 -8.41 4.93 12.00
CA TYR A 311 -7.99 6.33 12.04
C TYR A 311 -8.96 7.16 11.19
N ALA A 312 -9.65 8.11 11.82
CA ALA A 312 -10.57 9.01 11.15
C ALA A 312 -10.07 10.45 11.21
N THR A 313 -10.20 11.22 10.12
CA THR A 313 -10.02 12.67 10.17
C THR A 313 -11.37 13.38 10.20
N SER A 314 -11.45 14.54 10.82
CA SER A 314 -12.65 15.38 10.78
C SER A 314 -12.29 16.87 10.82
N ASN A 315 -13.14 17.68 10.19
CA ASN A 315 -13.08 19.14 10.30
C ASN A 315 -13.87 19.68 11.50
N ARG A 316 -14.57 18.81 12.24
CA ARG A 316 -15.43 19.14 13.39
C ARG A 316 -15.10 18.25 14.58
N ARG A 317 -15.10 18.83 15.78
CA ARG A 317 -14.93 18.05 17.03
C ARG A 317 -16.10 17.10 17.25
N HIS A 318 -17.32 17.60 17.08
CA HIS A 318 -18.54 16.80 17.08
C HIS A 318 -18.81 16.34 15.65
N LEU A 319 -18.83 15.02 15.45
CA LEU A 319 -18.94 14.40 14.13
C LEU A 319 -20.35 14.53 13.53
N ILE A 320 -21.35 14.82 14.37
CA ILE A 320 -22.74 15.05 13.99
C ILE A 320 -23.03 16.55 13.99
N ARG A 321 -23.83 17.00 13.01
CA ARG A 321 -24.34 18.38 12.96
C ARG A 321 -25.33 18.61 14.09
N GLU A 322 -25.12 19.68 14.85
CA GLU A 322 -26.11 20.18 15.79
C GLU A 322 -27.06 21.13 15.04
N PHE A 323 -28.36 20.82 14.95
CA PHE A 323 -29.36 21.82 14.63
C PHE A 323 -29.95 22.38 15.93
N PHE A 324 -30.19 23.69 15.97
CA PHE A 324 -30.76 24.36 17.14
C PHE A 324 -32.20 23.91 17.43
N ASP A 325 -32.91 23.42 16.41
CA ASP A 325 -34.27 22.87 16.53
C ASP A 325 -34.29 21.42 17.06
N ASP A 326 -33.18 20.70 17.01
CA ASP A 326 -33.06 19.33 17.55
C ASP A 326 -32.86 19.29 19.06
N ARG A 327 -32.61 20.44 19.69
CA ARG A 327 -32.51 20.55 21.15
C ARG A 327 -33.94 20.65 21.70
N PRO A 328 -34.42 19.65 22.46
CA PRO A 328 -35.79 19.67 22.96
C PRO A 328 -36.04 20.92 23.81
N ARG A 329 -37.14 21.63 23.53
CA ARG A 329 -37.59 22.78 24.33
C ARG A 329 -38.30 22.24 25.57
N PRO A 330 -38.12 22.82 26.77
CA PRO A 330 -38.46 22.20 28.06
C PRO A 330 -39.97 22.18 28.37
N SER A 331 -40.78 21.41 27.64
CA SER A 331 -42.23 21.31 27.87
C SER A 331 -42.92 19.94 27.64
N ASP A 332 -42.28 18.87 27.15
CA ASP A 332 -42.95 17.60 26.80
C ASP A 332 -42.30 16.33 27.42
N GLN A 333 -43.11 15.32 27.75
CA GLN A 333 -42.67 14.09 28.44
C GLN A 333 -41.87 13.10 27.58
N ASP A 334 -41.88 13.24 26.25
CA ASP A 334 -41.05 12.47 25.30
C ASP A 334 -39.58 12.97 25.22
N GLU A 335 -39.23 13.99 26.01
CA GLU A 335 -37.93 14.67 25.99
C GLU A 335 -36.74 13.82 26.39
N VAL A 336 -36.90 12.89 27.35
CA VAL A 336 -35.76 12.15 27.90
C VAL A 336 -35.11 11.29 26.82
N HIS A 337 -35.91 10.59 26.01
CA HIS A 337 -35.41 9.76 24.91
C HIS A 337 -34.76 10.58 23.79
N ALA A 338 -35.27 11.77 23.52
CA ALA A 338 -34.68 12.69 22.53
C ALA A 338 -33.33 13.25 23.02
N TRP A 339 -33.25 13.68 24.29
CA TRP A 339 -32.01 14.13 24.92
C TRP A 339 -30.95 13.01 25.00
N ASP A 340 -31.35 11.78 25.33
CA ASP A 340 -30.46 10.62 25.34
C ASP A 340 -29.90 10.32 23.94
N THR A 341 -30.74 10.41 22.91
CA THR A 341 -30.32 10.22 21.51
C THR A 341 -29.33 11.29 21.07
N VAL A 342 -29.58 12.56 21.42
CA VAL A 342 -28.67 13.68 21.12
C VAL A 342 -27.35 13.55 21.90
N GLN A 343 -27.39 13.18 23.18
CA GLN A 343 -26.17 12.94 23.97
C GLN A 343 -25.35 11.75 23.44
N GLU A 344 -26.01 10.68 23.00
CA GLU A 344 -25.32 9.53 22.41
C GLU A 344 -24.64 9.88 21.08
N LYS A 345 -25.28 10.73 20.28
CA LYS A 345 -24.72 11.30 19.05
C LYS A 345 -23.51 12.20 19.34
N LEU A 346 -23.60 13.05 20.38
CA LEU A 346 -22.54 13.99 20.77
C LEU A 346 -21.31 13.30 21.39
N SER A 347 -21.52 12.22 22.14
CA SER A 347 -20.47 11.42 22.77
C SER A 347 -19.79 10.42 21.82
N PHE A 348 -20.23 10.34 20.57
CA PHE A 348 -19.63 9.42 19.60
C PHE A 348 -18.13 9.65 19.40
N SER A 349 -17.68 10.92 19.41
CA SER A 349 -16.25 11.25 19.32
C SER A 349 -15.45 10.68 20.50
N ASP A 350 -16.06 10.52 21.67
CA ASP A 350 -15.41 9.99 22.88
C ASP A 350 -15.16 8.48 22.81
N ARG A 351 -15.79 7.78 21.84
CA ARG A 351 -15.56 6.35 21.56
C ARG A 351 -14.23 6.09 20.86
N PHE A 352 -13.58 7.12 20.35
CA PHE A 352 -12.19 7.02 19.89
C PHE A 352 -11.26 7.03 21.10
N GLY A 353 -10.45 5.99 21.23
CA GLY A 353 -9.50 5.86 22.36
C GLY A 353 -8.42 6.95 22.37
N LEU A 354 -8.16 7.59 21.23
CA LEU A 354 -7.31 8.78 21.14
C LEU A 354 -7.97 9.85 20.28
N THR A 355 -7.91 11.09 20.75
CA THR A 355 -8.45 12.25 20.05
C THR A 355 -7.36 13.31 19.95
N LEU A 356 -6.92 13.61 18.73
CA LEU A 356 -5.80 14.53 18.45
C LEU A 356 -6.29 15.80 17.76
N THR A 357 -5.99 16.94 18.37
CA THR A 357 -6.43 18.26 17.91
C THR A 357 -5.39 18.93 17.02
N PHE A 358 -5.78 19.32 15.82
CA PHE A 358 -4.94 20.05 14.85
C PHE A 358 -5.46 21.48 14.68
N GLU A 359 -4.93 22.38 15.49
CA GLU A 359 -5.30 23.81 15.45
C GLU A 359 -4.75 24.50 14.19
N SER A 360 -5.39 25.60 13.79
CA SER A 360 -4.87 26.42 12.70
C SER A 360 -3.52 27.03 13.10
N PRO A 361 -2.50 26.95 12.23
CA PRO A 361 -1.21 27.55 12.54
C PRO A 361 -1.33 29.06 12.67
N ASN A 362 -0.72 29.63 13.70
CA ASN A 362 -0.49 31.07 13.77
C ASN A 362 0.57 31.48 12.71
N GLN A 363 0.90 32.77 12.64
CA GLN A 363 1.88 33.24 11.66
C GLN A 363 3.24 32.56 11.83
N ASP A 364 3.74 32.47 13.05
CA ASP A 364 5.08 31.95 13.34
C ASP A 364 5.16 30.45 13.02
N THR A 365 4.13 29.67 13.36
CA THR A 365 4.01 28.26 12.97
C THR A 365 3.92 28.13 11.45
N TYR A 366 3.15 28.98 10.77
CA TYR A 366 3.05 28.96 9.31
C TYR A 366 4.40 29.24 8.64
N LEU A 367 5.14 30.26 9.10
CA LEU A 367 6.47 30.56 8.58
C LEU A 367 7.47 29.44 8.90
N THR A 368 7.35 28.81 10.06
CA THR A 368 8.15 27.62 10.42
C THR A 368 7.93 26.49 9.41
N ILE A 369 6.67 26.22 9.04
CA ILE A 369 6.32 25.21 8.03
C ILE A 369 6.93 25.60 6.67
N VAL A 370 6.79 26.87 6.25
CA VAL A 370 7.33 27.37 4.98
C VAL A 370 8.86 27.21 4.93
N HIS A 371 9.58 27.65 5.96
CA HIS A 371 11.04 27.50 6.06
C HIS A 371 11.48 26.05 5.99
N HIS A 372 10.75 25.15 6.63
CA HIS A 372 11.04 23.73 6.57
C HIS A 372 10.84 23.14 5.17
N LEU A 373 9.70 23.40 4.54
CA LEU A 373 9.40 22.93 3.19
C LEU A 373 10.36 23.54 2.15
N ALA A 374 10.72 24.81 2.28
CA ALA A 374 11.70 25.48 1.42
C ALA A 374 13.08 24.83 1.50
N ARG A 375 13.52 24.43 2.70
CA ARG A 375 14.78 23.70 2.90
C ARG A 375 14.75 22.33 2.23
N LEU A 376 13.65 21.58 2.36
CA LEU A 376 13.47 20.30 1.67
C LEU A 376 13.45 20.44 0.15
N ALA A 377 12.86 21.53 -0.35
CA ALA A 377 12.76 21.85 -1.77
C ALA A 377 14.01 22.53 -2.35
N HIS A 378 15.04 22.79 -1.52
CA HIS A 378 16.26 23.52 -1.89
C HIS A 378 16.00 24.89 -2.54
N ILE A 379 15.03 25.64 -2.02
CA ILE A 379 14.68 26.98 -2.53
C ILE A 379 15.81 27.97 -2.24
N PRO A 380 16.41 28.61 -3.26
CA PRO A 380 17.56 29.51 -3.14
C PRO A 380 17.15 30.96 -2.81
N LEU A 381 16.13 31.18 -1.98
CA LEU A 381 15.70 32.51 -1.55
C LEU A 381 16.25 32.82 -0.16
N SER A 382 16.44 34.12 0.13
CA SER A 382 16.78 34.55 1.48
C SER A 382 15.60 34.31 2.44
N SER A 383 15.88 34.17 3.74
CA SER A 383 14.85 33.99 4.76
C SER A 383 13.82 35.13 4.74
N GLU A 384 14.29 36.36 4.58
CA GLU A 384 13.45 37.57 4.57
C GLU A 384 12.52 37.60 3.36
N GLU A 385 13.05 37.31 2.16
CA GLU A 385 12.27 37.26 0.94
C GLU A 385 11.22 36.15 0.97
N LEU A 386 11.62 34.96 1.43
CA LEU A 386 10.74 33.80 1.56
C LEU A 386 9.56 34.13 2.49
N GLU A 387 9.82 34.68 3.67
CA GLU A 387 8.77 35.06 4.62
C GLU A 387 7.84 36.15 4.07
N PHE A 388 8.40 37.16 3.41
CA PHE A 388 7.62 38.24 2.81
C PHE A 388 6.65 37.69 1.76
N ARG A 389 7.14 36.87 0.83
CA ARG A 389 6.32 36.24 -0.21
C ARG A 389 5.32 35.25 0.39
N ALA A 390 5.70 34.50 1.41
CA ALA A 390 4.80 33.57 2.10
C ALA A 390 3.64 34.26 2.81
N LYS A 391 3.90 35.40 3.46
CA LYS A 391 2.87 36.24 4.09
C LYS A 391 1.89 36.78 3.04
N GLN A 392 2.39 37.27 1.90
CA GLN A 392 1.53 37.70 0.80
C GLN A 392 0.69 36.56 0.23
N TRP A 393 1.28 35.38 0.06
CA TRP A 393 0.58 34.20 -0.42
C TRP A 393 -0.59 33.83 0.50
N ALA A 394 -0.34 33.77 1.81
CA ALA A 394 -1.36 33.43 2.80
C ALA A 394 -2.54 34.43 2.81
N THR A 395 -2.28 35.73 2.58
CA THR A 395 -3.33 36.76 2.49
C THR A 395 -4.15 36.66 1.21
N ARG A 396 -3.53 36.28 0.08
CA ARG A 396 -4.20 36.20 -1.22
C ARG A 396 -4.96 34.88 -1.45
N HIS A 397 -4.64 33.83 -0.69
CA HIS A 397 -5.19 32.49 -0.86
C HIS A 397 -5.94 32.02 0.40
N ASN A 398 -6.07 30.70 0.59
CA ASN A 398 -6.84 30.05 1.67
C ASN A 398 -6.19 30.16 3.07
N GLY A 399 -5.63 31.33 3.40
CA GLY A 399 -5.07 31.61 4.72
C GLY A 399 -3.80 30.82 5.05
N ARG A 400 -3.54 30.70 6.36
CA ARG A 400 -2.39 30.01 6.94
C ARG A 400 -2.74 28.55 7.21
N SER A 401 -2.16 27.65 6.43
CA SER A 401 -2.30 26.20 6.60
C SER A 401 -1.08 25.49 6.03
N GLY A 402 -0.85 24.24 6.45
CA GLY A 402 0.20 23.41 5.84
C GLY A 402 -0.02 23.21 4.34
N ARG A 403 -1.27 23.06 3.91
CA ARG A 403 -1.64 23.00 2.48
C ARG A 403 -1.23 24.28 1.74
N SER A 404 -1.57 25.45 2.28
CA SER A 404 -1.22 26.75 1.69
C SER A 404 0.30 26.93 1.58
N ALA A 405 1.05 26.51 2.61
CA ALA A 405 2.51 26.54 2.61
C ALA A 405 3.10 25.62 1.54
N ARG A 406 2.61 24.38 1.39
CA ARG A 406 3.05 23.46 0.33
C ARG A 406 2.79 24.02 -1.06
N GLN A 407 1.58 24.53 -1.32
CA GLN A 407 1.21 25.15 -2.60
C GLN A 407 2.10 26.36 -2.92
N PHE A 408 2.47 27.16 -1.92
CA PHE A 408 3.41 28.26 -2.08
C PHE A 408 4.80 27.78 -2.49
N ILE A 409 5.33 26.73 -1.85
CA ILE A 409 6.64 26.17 -2.22
C ILE A 409 6.60 25.56 -3.62
N ASP A 410 5.55 24.81 -3.97
CA ASP A 410 5.41 24.23 -5.31
C ASP A 410 5.35 25.33 -6.38
N PHE A 411 4.64 26.42 -6.11
CA PHE A 411 4.59 27.60 -6.98
C PHE A 411 5.98 28.23 -7.16
N LEU A 412 6.73 28.42 -6.06
CA LEU A 412 8.10 28.96 -6.12
C LEU A 412 9.04 28.04 -6.91
N GLN A 413 8.93 26.72 -6.76
CA GLN A 413 9.74 25.77 -7.54
C GLN A 413 9.45 25.93 -9.03
N GLY A 414 8.17 25.98 -9.43
CA GLY A 414 7.77 26.19 -10.81
C GLY A 414 8.27 27.52 -11.39
N GLU A 415 8.12 28.61 -10.63
CA GLU A 415 8.60 29.94 -11.01
C GLU A 415 10.12 29.95 -11.24
N LEU A 416 10.90 29.44 -10.28
CA LEU A 416 12.37 29.43 -10.36
C LEU A 416 12.91 28.49 -11.44
N SER A 417 12.23 27.37 -11.71
CA SER A 417 12.59 26.48 -12.82
C SER A 417 12.31 27.11 -14.18
N SER A 418 11.29 27.97 -14.30
CA SER A 418 10.97 28.66 -15.56
C SER A 418 11.91 29.82 -15.91
N LEU A 419 12.70 30.29 -14.93
CA LEU A 419 13.69 31.35 -15.09
C LEU A 419 15.10 30.83 -15.43
N ARG A 420 15.29 29.51 -15.42
CA ARG A 420 16.50 28.81 -15.86
C ARG A 420 16.32 28.27 -17.25
#